data_AF-A0A930HPI9-F1
#
_entry.id   AF-A0A930HPI9-F1
#
_cell.length_a   1.000
_cell.length_b   1.000
_cell.length_c   1.000
_cell.angle_alpha   90.00
_cell.angle_beta   90.00
_cell.angle_gamma   90.00
#
_symmetry.space_group_name_H-M   'P 1'
#
loop_
_entity.id
_entity.type
_entity.pdbx_description
1 polymer ?
#
loop_
_entity_poly.entity_id
_entity_poly.type
_entity_poly.pdbx_seq_one_letter_code
_entity_poly.pdbx_strand_id
1 'polypeptide(L)'
;VYTLYENPKLPLQLLVTIFTGGAKVQFVYNPTQTKPFPTFSEMPLKRQIEFLGSRELDIKGKKQEDVRAFEQTEGSERIENTPDFYDLFKPKRSFQDEVIRGYFYIITPTQMDDPYLGVVNSVLGYYPQLERALWYDEIDGHYHLTDEVMKLFTSAGYEYMGQTQNASYAFANRAKNLAYTIRIFFYQEQRVLDVQAYYTEIDDGSNSVQEFMNHRTSQKKRAAFLRRLDALSQRTIR
;
A
#
# COMPACT_ATOMS: atom_id res chain seq x y z
N VAL A 1 -9.68 -26.98 -22.46
CA VAL A 1 -10.91 -26.43 -21.84
C VAL A 1 -10.67 -26.30 -20.34
N TYR A 2 -11.13 -25.22 -19.71
CA TYR A 2 -11.10 -25.10 -18.25
C TYR A 2 -12.53 -24.98 -17.70
N THR A 3 -12.77 -25.62 -16.56
CA THR A 3 -14.02 -25.50 -15.81
C THR A 3 -13.68 -25.19 -14.36
N LEU A 4 -14.31 -24.17 -13.79
CA LEU A 4 -14.19 -23.78 -12.39
C LEU A 4 -15.43 -24.29 -11.65
N TYR A 5 -15.21 -25.06 -10.58
CA TYR A 5 -16.27 -25.48 -9.67
C TYR A 5 -16.10 -24.75 -8.33
N GLU A 6 -17.16 -24.13 -7.87
CA GLU A 6 -17.22 -23.41 -6.59
C GLU A 6 -18.15 -24.15 -5.62
N ASN A 7 -17.80 -24.19 -4.34
CA ASN A 7 -18.68 -24.70 -3.30
C ASN A 7 -19.32 -23.52 -2.55
N PRO A 8 -20.66 -23.38 -2.52
CA PRO A 8 -21.31 -22.25 -1.86
C PRO A 8 -21.21 -22.28 -0.33
N LYS A 9 -20.79 -23.41 0.27
CA LYS A 9 -20.67 -23.60 1.72
C LYS A 9 -19.23 -23.66 2.20
N LEU A 10 -18.28 -23.94 1.31
CA LEU A 10 -16.87 -24.07 1.63
C LEU A 10 -16.07 -23.12 0.72
N PRO A 11 -15.15 -22.31 1.26
CA PRO A 11 -14.27 -21.41 0.50
C PRO A 11 -13.24 -22.16 -0.38
N LEU A 12 -13.74 -23.01 -1.28
CA LEU A 12 -12.94 -23.92 -2.10
C LEU A 12 -13.34 -23.76 -3.56
N GLN A 13 -12.32 -23.57 -4.39
CA GLN A 13 -12.39 -23.62 -5.84
C GLN A 13 -11.62 -24.84 -6.36
N LEU A 14 -12.23 -25.54 -7.31
CA LEU A 14 -11.59 -26.60 -8.07
C LEU A 14 -11.48 -26.15 -9.53
N LEU A 15 -10.25 -25.90 -9.96
CA LEU A 15 -9.94 -25.64 -11.36
C LEU A 15 -9.52 -26.94 -12.04
N VAL A 16 -10.32 -27.38 -13.02
CA VAL A 16 -10.00 -28.53 -13.86
C VAL A 16 -9.60 -28.02 -15.24
N THR A 17 -8.39 -28.35 -15.69
CA THR A 17 -7.91 -28.04 -17.04
C THR A 17 -7.68 -29.33 -17.81
N ILE A 18 -8.36 -29.49 -18.95
CA ILE A 18 -8.26 -30.65 -19.82
C ILE A 18 -7.35 -30.33 -21.01
N PHE A 19 -6.36 -31.19 -21.23
CA PHE A 19 -5.41 -31.16 -22.34
C PHE A 19 -5.51 -32.46 -23.15
N THR A 20 -4.89 -32.49 -24.33
CA THR A 20 -4.75 -33.72 -25.09
C THR A 20 -3.88 -34.71 -24.31
N GLY A 21 -4.46 -35.83 -23.87
CA GLY A 21 -3.75 -36.89 -23.14
C GLY A 21 -3.81 -36.81 -21.61
N GLY A 22 -4.54 -35.86 -21.01
CA GLY A 22 -4.72 -35.83 -19.56
C GLY A 22 -5.46 -34.60 -19.01
N ALA A 23 -5.62 -34.57 -17.69
CA ALA A 23 -6.23 -33.46 -16.97
C ALA A 23 -5.33 -32.99 -15.82
N LYS A 24 -5.32 -31.69 -15.57
CA LYS A 24 -4.73 -31.08 -14.37
C LYS A 24 -5.87 -30.63 -13.46
N VAL A 25 -5.77 -30.99 -12.18
CA VAL A 25 -6.71 -30.60 -11.13
C VAL A 25 -5.98 -29.70 -10.14
N GLN A 26 -6.53 -28.53 -9.85
CA GLN A 26 -5.99 -27.60 -8.86
C GLN A 26 -7.07 -27.22 -7.86
N PHE A 27 -6.79 -27.45 -6.57
CA PHE A 27 -7.60 -26.97 -5.46
C PHE A 27 -7.05 -25.61 -5.02
N VAL A 28 -7.93 -24.63 -4.88
CA VAL A 28 -7.61 -23.29 -4.40
C VAL A 28 -8.54 -22.98 -3.24
N TYR A 29 -7.96 -22.69 -2.08
CA TYR A 29 -8.69 -22.12 -0.96
C TYR A 29 -8.86 -20.62 -1.21
N ASN A 30 -10.10 -20.12 -1.12
CA ASN A 30 -10.43 -18.72 -1.31
C ASN A 30 -10.98 -18.14 -0.01
N PRO A 31 -10.14 -17.50 0.81
CA PRO A 31 -10.54 -16.90 2.08
C PRO A 31 -11.83 -16.08 1.95
N THR A 32 -12.84 -16.38 2.77
CA THR A 32 -14.11 -15.65 2.80
C THR A 32 -14.29 -15.01 4.17
N GLN A 33 -14.42 -13.68 4.19
CA GLN A 33 -14.76 -12.93 5.39
C GLN A 33 -16.19 -13.28 5.84
N THR A 34 -16.35 -13.78 7.06
CA THR A 34 -17.66 -14.28 7.58
C THR A 34 -18.42 -13.24 8.41
N LYS A 35 -17.78 -12.14 8.80
CA LYS A 35 -18.35 -11.07 9.62
C LYS A 35 -17.81 -9.71 9.19
N PRO A 36 -18.52 -8.61 9.43
CA PRO A 36 -18.00 -7.28 9.17
C PRO A 36 -16.85 -6.93 10.12
N PHE A 37 -15.94 -6.07 9.65
CA PHE A 37 -14.84 -5.51 10.44
C PHE A 37 -14.90 -3.97 10.43
N PRO A 38 -14.38 -3.29 11.46
CA PRO A 38 -14.24 -1.83 11.42
C PRO A 38 -13.30 -1.42 10.27
N THR A 39 -13.39 -0.17 9.83
CA THR A 39 -12.43 0.40 8.89
C THR A 39 -12.19 1.88 9.17
N PHE A 40 -11.39 2.54 8.34
CA PHE A 40 -11.16 3.97 8.43
C PHE A 40 -12.42 4.76 8.00
N SER A 41 -12.71 5.87 8.68
CA SER A 41 -13.84 6.76 8.32
C SER A 41 -13.66 7.47 6.98
N GLU A 42 -12.41 7.65 6.57
CA GLU A 42 -11.92 8.33 5.37
C GLU A 42 -10.62 7.64 4.92
N MET A 43 -10.08 8.00 3.76
CA MET A 43 -8.78 7.48 3.31
C MET A 43 -7.69 7.73 4.35
N PRO A 44 -6.90 6.71 4.74
CA PRO A 44 -5.78 6.90 5.65
C PRO A 44 -4.75 7.84 5.03
N LEU A 45 -3.94 8.46 5.87
CA LEU A 45 -2.89 9.42 5.49
C LEU A 45 -3.39 10.68 4.76
N LYS A 46 -4.71 10.94 4.72
CA LYS A 46 -5.30 12.09 4.00
C LYS A 46 -4.60 13.42 4.28
N ARG A 47 -4.27 13.70 5.55
CA ARG A 47 -3.55 14.91 5.96
C ARG A 47 -2.08 14.91 5.53
N GLN A 48 -1.42 13.75 5.54
CA GLN A 48 0.00 13.62 5.22
C GLN A 48 0.28 13.68 3.72
N ILE A 49 -0.68 13.25 2.89
CA ILE A 49 -0.53 13.25 1.42
C ILE A 49 -0.34 14.65 0.85
N GLU A 50 -0.82 15.69 1.53
CA GLU A 50 -0.60 17.09 1.13
C GLU A 50 0.87 17.51 1.17
N PHE A 51 1.72 16.76 1.88
CA PHE A 51 3.17 17.00 1.95
C PHE A 51 3.94 16.29 0.84
N LEU A 52 3.36 15.24 0.22
CA LEU A 52 4.04 14.41 -0.76
C LEU A 52 4.46 15.22 -2.00
N GLY A 53 5.67 14.94 -2.48
CA GLY A 53 6.18 15.34 -3.77
C GLY A 53 6.77 14.15 -4.53
N SER A 54 7.15 14.39 -5.77
CA SER A 54 7.84 13.41 -6.61
C SER A 54 8.75 14.12 -7.58
N ARG A 55 10.05 13.78 -7.53
CA ARG A 55 11.01 14.20 -8.55
C ARG A 55 10.65 13.62 -9.92
N GLU A 56 10.27 12.35 -9.96
CA GLU A 56 10.02 11.61 -11.20
C GLU A 56 8.79 12.13 -11.97
N LEU A 57 7.81 12.68 -11.26
CA LEU A 57 6.56 13.21 -11.85
C LEU A 57 6.50 14.74 -11.85
N ASP A 58 7.61 15.42 -11.55
CA ASP A 58 7.69 16.87 -11.38
C ASP A 58 6.66 17.47 -10.38
N ILE A 59 6.25 16.69 -9.38
CA ILE A 59 5.31 17.14 -8.35
C ILE A 59 6.11 17.78 -7.22
N LYS A 60 5.92 19.09 -7.01
CA LYS A 60 6.50 19.77 -5.85
C LYS A 60 5.77 19.29 -4.59
N GLY A 61 6.55 18.91 -3.58
CA GLY A 61 6.03 18.57 -2.25
C GLY A 61 6.51 19.58 -1.22
N LYS A 62 6.25 19.28 0.04
CA LYS A 62 6.78 20.04 1.18
C LYS A 62 8.16 19.56 1.57
N LYS A 63 8.97 20.44 2.14
CA LYS A 63 10.30 20.10 2.65
C LYS A 63 10.23 19.65 4.11
N GLN A 64 11.30 19.02 4.56
CA GLN A 64 11.48 18.60 5.96
C GLN A 64 11.19 19.70 6.98
N GLU A 65 11.62 20.94 6.71
CA GLU A 65 11.36 22.08 7.60
C GLU A 65 9.86 22.41 7.71
N ASP A 66 9.12 22.33 6.60
CA ASP A 66 7.67 22.55 6.58
C ASP A 66 6.95 21.47 7.41
N VAL A 67 7.37 20.21 7.28
CA VAL A 67 6.82 19.07 8.04
C VAL A 67 7.04 19.29 9.54
N ARG A 68 8.27 19.65 9.93
CA ARG A 68 8.61 19.89 11.34
C ARG A 68 7.83 21.05 11.93
N ALA A 69 7.67 22.14 11.19
CA ALA A 69 6.87 23.29 11.62
C ALA A 69 5.39 22.93 11.78
N PHE A 70 4.85 22.13 10.84
CA PHE A 70 3.48 21.63 10.92
C PHE A 70 3.27 20.72 12.14
N GLU A 71 4.12 19.70 12.32
CA GLU A 71 3.98 18.76 13.44
C GLU A 71 4.20 19.43 14.80
N GLN A 72 5.08 20.44 14.87
CA GLN A 72 5.22 21.28 16.06
C GLN A 72 3.94 22.05 16.37
N THR A 73 3.26 22.59 15.34
CA THR A 73 1.98 23.29 15.50
C THR A 73 0.87 22.35 15.97
N GLU A 74 0.86 21.10 15.51
CA GLU A 74 -0.04 20.04 15.98
C GLU A 74 0.32 19.55 17.40
N GLY A 75 1.48 19.95 17.92
CA GLY A 75 2.00 19.55 19.22
C GLY A 75 2.52 18.11 19.24
N SER A 76 2.83 17.53 18.09
CA SER A 76 3.40 16.20 17.95
C SER A 76 4.85 16.16 18.43
N GLU A 77 5.26 15.01 18.98
CA GLU A 77 6.61 14.79 19.47
C GLU A 77 7.43 14.07 18.41
N ARG A 78 8.54 14.67 17.96
CA ARG A 78 9.47 14.01 17.04
C ARG A 78 10.24 12.92 17.80
N ILE A 79 10.32 11.72 17.23
CA ILE A 79 11.18 10.65 17.75
C ILE A 79 12.65 11.04 17.55
N GLU A 80 13.43 10.96 18.63
CA GLU A 80 14.86 11.24 18.58
C GLU A 80 15.63 10.16 17.82
N ASN A 81 16.83 10.50 17.35
CA ASN A 81 17.74 9.59 16.65
C ASN A 81 17.17 8.95 15.37
N THR A 82 16.18 9.57 14.73
CA THR A 82 15.83 9.20 13.36
C THR A 82 16.94 9.66 12.40
N PRO A 83 17.39 8.81 11.47
CA PRO A 83 18.27 9.20 10.37
C PRO A 83 17.77 10.41 9.58
N ASP A 84 18.67 11.14 8.93
CA ASP A 84 18.34 12.39 8.21
C ASP A 84 17.33 12.21 7.07
N PHE A 85 17.17 11.00 6.52
CA PHE A 85 16.23 10.71 5.44
C PHE A 85 14.79 10.47 5.89
N TYR A 86 14.49 10.48 7.20
CA TYR A 86 13.11 10.51 7.66
C TYR A 86 12.91 11.14 9.04
N ASP A 87 11.69 11.60 9.26
CA ASP A 87 11.21 11.95 10.60
C ASP A 87 10.00 11.08 10.96
N LEU A 88 9.99 10.60 12.21
CA LEU A 88 8.82 9.98 12.81
C LEU A 88 8.30 10.88 13.92
N PHE A 89 6.99 11.00 14.01
CA PHE A 89 6.31 11.80 15.03
C PHE A 89 5.26 10.96 15.75
N LYS A 90 5.20 11.10 17.07
CA LYS A 90 4.06 10.68 17.90
C LYS A 90 3.05 11.82 17.91
N PRO A 91 1.88 11.66 17.27
CA PRO A 91 0.90 12.73 17.21
C PRO A 91 0.26 12.95 18.57
N LYS A 92 0.13 14.22 18.99
CA LYS A 92 -0.66 14.56 20.19
C LYS A 92 -2.16 14.37 19.96
N ARG A 93 -2.60 14.57 18.72
CA ARG A 93 -3.97 14.34 18.24
C ARG A 93 -3.89 13.51 16.97
N SER A 94 -4.41 12.29 17.02
CA SER A 94 -4.55 11.41 15.85
C SER A 94 -5.68 11.91 14.94
N PHE A 95 -5.54 11.65 13.64
CA PHE A 95 -6.60 11.86 12.66
C PHE A 95 -7.55 10.66 12.60
N GLN A 96 -6.98 9.44 12.60
CA GLN A 96 -7.70 8.17 12.53
C GLN A 96 -7.00 7.11 13.39
N ASP A 97 -6.62 7.50 14.61
CA ASP A 97 -5.95 6.65 15.61
C ASP A 97 -4.56 6.16 15.20
N GLU A 98 -3.89 6.87 14.30
CA GLU A 98 -2.46 6.64 14.05
C GLU A 98 -1.64 6.98 15.30
N VAL A 99 -0.73 6.08 15.67
CA VAL A 99 0.19 6.25 16.80
C VAL A 99 1.55 6.79 16.38
N ILE A 100 1.88 6.68 15.09
CA ILE A 100 3.07 7.24 14.47
C ILE A 100 2.72 7.81 13.11
N ARG A 101 3.27 9.00 12.80
CA ARG A 101 3.33 9.59 11.47
C ARG A 101 4.78 9.60 11.00
N GLY A 102 5.03 9.07 9.80
CA GLY A 102 6.35 9.09 9.17
C GLY A 102 6.36 9.93 7.90
N TYR A 103 7.48 10.63 7.69
CA TYR A 103 7.75 11.42 6.49
C TYR A 103 9.16 11.11 6.01
N PHE A 104 9.30 10.69 4.76
CA PHE A 104 10.56 10.24 4.17
C PHE A 104 11.01 11.23 3.12
N TYR A 105 12.29 11.56 3.12
CA TYR A 105 12.83 12.67 2.35
C TYR A 105 13.74 12.19 1.23
N ILE A 106 13.73 12.95 0.14
CA ILE A 106 14.72 12.82 -0.91
C ILE A 106 16.04 13.42 -0.40
N ILE A 107 17.02 12.56 -0.13
CA ILE A 107 18.33 12.97 0.42
C ILE A 107 19.48 12.93 -0.60
N THR A 108 19.28 12.30 -1.76
CA THR A 108 20.31 12.20 -2.80
C THR A 108 20.09 13.29 -3.84
N PRO A 109 20.99 14.28 -3.97
CA PRO A 109 20.91 15.29 -5.01
C PRO A 109 21.29 14.71 -6.37
N THR A 110 20.67 15.22 -7.42
CA THR A 110 21.03 14.93 -8.83
C THR A 110 21.84 16.06 -9.46
N GLN A 111 21.83 17.23 -8.84
CA GLN A 111 22.53 18.44 -9.24
C GLN A 111 22.80 19.32 -8.00
N MET A 112 23.67 20.33 -8.14
CA MET A 112 24.09 21.20 -7.03
C MET A 112 22.90 21.91 -6.35
N ASP A 113 21.93 22.39 -7.13
CA ASP A 113 20.71 23.05 -6.65
C ASP A 113 19.48 22.18 -6.93
N ASP A 114 19.50 20.92 -6.47
CA ASP A 114 18.38 20.01 -6.67
C ASP A 114 17.13 20.50 -5.90
N PRO A 115 16.07 20.96 -6.58
CA PRO A 115 14.91 21.53 -5.91
C PRO A 115 14.13 20.50 -5.09
N TYR A 116 14.36 19.22 -5.32
CA TYR A 116 13.72 18.10 -4.60
C TYR A 116 14.49 17.66 -3.37
N LEU A 117 15.71 18.14 -3.14
CA LEU A 117 16.45 17.78 -1.94
C LEU A 117 15.66 18.25 -0.69
N GLY A 118 15.41 17.30 0.22
CA GLY A 118 14.62 17.46 1.43
C GLY A 118 13.10 17.40 1.24
N VAL A 119 12.60 17.18 0.02
CA VAL A 119 11.15 17.03 -0.24
C VAL A 119 10.67 15.66 0.22
N VAL A 120 9.45 15.61 0.78
CA VAL A 120 8.81 14.37 1.19
C VAL A 120 8.48 13.51 -0.04
N ASN A 121 9.01 12.28 -0.15
CA ASN A 121 8.71 11.35 -1.23
C ASN A 121 7.78 10.20 -0.84
N SER A 122 7.62 9.95 0.45
CA SER A 122 6.72 8.95 1.00
C SER A 122 6.21 9.40 2.37
N VAL A 123 4.99 9.02 2.69
CA VAL A 123 4.39 9.23 4.01
C VAL A 123 3.87 7.92 4.56
N LEU A 124 3.86 7.81 5.88
CA LEU A 124 3.54 6.59 6.62
C LEU A 124 2.67 6.89 7.82
N GLY A 125 1.79 5.95 8.16
CA GLY A 125 1.05 5.91 9.41
C GLY A 125 1.08 4.51 10.02
N TYR A 126 1.35 4.42 11.32
CA TYR A 126 1.15 3.17 12.08
C TYR A 126 -0.16 3.22 12.86
N TYR A 127 -0.99 2.20 12.67
CA TYR A 127 -2.28 2.06 13.35
C TYR A 127 -2.30 0.76 14.14
N PRO A 128 -2.58 0.77 15.46
CA PRO A 128 -2.53 -0.44 16.27
C PRO A 128 -3.70 -1.40 16.00
N GLN A 129 -4.79 -0.94 15.39
CA GLN A 129 -5.93 -1.76 15.02
C GLN A 129 -5.74 -2.41 13.64
N LEU A 130 -5.18 -3.63 13.60
CA LEU A 130 -5.01 -4.38 12.36
C LEU A 130 -6.36 -4.61 11.65
N GLU A 131 -7.41 -4.82 12.43
CA GLU A 131 -8.78 -5.09 11.99
C GLU A 131 -9.38 -3.99 11.11
N ARG A 132 -8.80 -2.79 11.09
CA ARG A 132 -9.25 -1.70 10.19
C ARG A 132 -9.06 -2.04 8.72
N ALA A 133 -8.12 -2.92 8.42
CA ALA A 133 -7.80 -3.32 7.06
C ALA A 133 -7.59 -4.81 6.89
N LEU A 134 -7.29 -5.56 7.96
CA LEU A 134 -6.90 -6.95 7.87
C LEU A 134 -7.72 -7.82 8.83
N TRP A 135 -8.20 -8.97 8.35
CA TRP A 135 -8.77 -10.01 9.19
C TRP A 135 -7.91 -11.27 9.14
N TYR A 136 -7.83 -11.98 10.26
CA TYR A 136 -7.09 -13.23 10.36
C TYR A 136 -8.00 -14.39 9.98
N ASP A 137 -7.57 -15.19 9.01
CA ASP A 137 -8.22 -16.43 8.63
C ASP A 137 -7.59 -17.60 9.40
N GLU A 138 -8.39 -18.21 10.27
CA GLU A 138 -7.93 -19.35 11.08
C GLU A 138 -7.70 -20.62 10.25
N ILE A 139 -8.27 -20.70 9.03
CA ILE A 139 -8.16 -21.89 8.17
C ILE A 139 -6.79 -21.94 7.51
N ASP A 140 -6.31 -20.83 6.94
CA ASP A 140 -5.01 -20.78 6.28
C ASP A 140 -3.90 -20.15 7.14
N GLY A 141 -4.25 -19.53 8.27
CA GLY A 141 -3.31 -18.90 9.19
C GLY A 141 -2.73 -17.57 8.68
N HIS A 142 -3.37 -16.92 7.70
CA HIS A 142 -2.91 -15.67 7.11
C HIS A 142 -3.88 -14.50 7.38
N TYR A 143 -3.34 -13.29 7.27
CA TYR A 143 -4.13 -12.07 7.30
C TYR A 143 -4.50 -11.65 5.89
N HIS A 144 -5.78 -11.37 5.67
CA HIS A 144 -6.36 -10.94 4.39
C HIS A 144 -6.98 -9.56 4.51
N LEU A 145 -7.08 -8.82 3.41
CA LEU A 145 -7.79 -7.55 3.39
C LEU A 145 -9.26 -7.73 3.79
N THR A 146 -9.79 -6.79 4.56
CA THR A 146 -11.22 -6.73 4.84
C THR A 146 -12.00 -6.20 3.64
N ASP A 147 -13.23 -6.65 3.50
CA ASP A 147 -14.15 -6.15 2.47
C ASP A 147 -14.39 -4.63 2.64
N GLU A 148 -14.39 -4.14 3.87
CA GLU A 148 -14.58 -2.73 4.20
C GLU A 148 -13.44 -1.84 3.71
N VAL A 149 -12.18 -2.23 3.93
CA VAL A 149 -11.04 -1.45 3.42
C VAL A 149 -10.94 -1.55 1.90
N MET A 150 -11.23 -2.73 1.32
CA MET A 150 -11.30 -2.91 -0.13
C MET A 150 -12.32 -1.95 -0.74
N LYS A 151 -13.51 -1.86 -0.15
CA LYS A 151 -14.57 -0.94 -0.57
C LYS A 151 -14.17 0.52 -0.39
N LEU A 152 -13.54 0.89 0.73
CA LEU A 152 -13.07 2.26 0.98
C LEU A 152 -12.10 2.73 -0.12
N PHE A 153 -11.08 1.93 -0.41
CA PHE A 153 -10.06 2.27 -1.41
C PHE A 153 -10.65 2.33 -2.83
N THR A 154 -11.41 1.31 -3.22
CA THR A 154 -12.02 1.25 -4.56
C THR A 154 -13.04 2.36 -4.79
N SER A 155 -13.84 2.72 -3.77
CA SER A 155 -14.78 3.86 -3.84
C SER A 155 -14.05 5.20 -3.97
N ALA A 156 -12.83 5.31 -3.45
CA ALA A 156 -11.95 6.48 -3.62
C ALA A 156 -11.14 6.46 -4.94
N GLY A 157 -11.38 5.48 -5.81
CA GLY A 157 -10.73 5.31 -7.11
C GLY A 157 -9.34 4.67 -7.04
N TYR A 158 -8.99 4.02 -5.93
CA TYR A 158 -7.76 3.23 -5.81
C TYR A 158 -8.08 1.75 -6.07
N GLU A 159 -7.58 1.24 -7.19
CA GLU A 159 -7.75 -0.16 -7.56
C GLU A 159 -6.78 -1.05 -6.78
N TYR A 160 -7.21 -2.27 -6.46
CA TYR A 160 -6.36 -3.24 -5.80
C TYR A 160 -5.25 -3.74 -6.74
N MET A 161 -4.02 -3.51 -6.30
CA MET A 161 -2.67 -3.90 -6.73
C MET A 161 -2.39 -5.39 -6.90
N GLY A 162 -2.96 -6.19 -6.02
CA GLY A 162 -2.32 -7.44 -5.61
C GLY A 162 -1.33 -7.20 -4.46
N GLN A 163 -0.59 -8.25 -4.12
CA GLN A 163 0.35 -8.25 -3.02
C GLN A 163 1.80 -8.15 -3.54
N THR A 164 2.61 -7.34 -2.88
CA THR A 164 4.04 -7.19 -3.17
C THR A 164 4.85 -8.31 -2.48
N GLN A 165 6.15 -8.45 -2.78
CA GLN A 165 6.98 -9.53 -2.23
C GLN A 165 7.15 -9.44 -0.72
N ASN A 166 7.11 -8.24 -0.14
CA ASN A 166 7.16 -8.05 1.31
C ASN A 166 5.78 -8.21 2.00
N ALA A 167 4.84 -8.91 1.33
CA ALA A 167 3.49 -9.16 1.78
C ALA A 167 2.61 -7.90 1.95
N SER A 168 2.98 -6.76 1.34
CA SER A 168 2.11 -5.58 1.35
C SER A 168 0.98 -5.69 0.34
N TYR A 169 -0.22 -5.35 0.76
CA TYR A 169 -1.36 -5.13 -0.11
C TYR A 169 -1.24 -3.77 -0.78
N ALA A 170 -1.16 -3.74 -2.11
CA ALA A 170 -1.01 -2.51 -2.86
C ALA A 170 -2.35 -2.01 -3.40
N PHE A 171 -2.52 -0.69 -3.45
CA PHE A 171 -3.62 -0.04 -4.13
C PHE A 171 -3.09 1.15 -4.93
N ALA A 172 -3.65 1.46 -6.10
CA ALA A 172 -3.19 2.63 -6.84
C ALA A 172 -4.29 3.34 -7.63
N ASN A 173 -4.13 4.65 -7.79
CA ASN A 173 -5.04 5.51 -8.55
C ASN A 173 -4.28 6.12 -9.72
N ARG A 174 -4.60 5.65 -10.94
CA ARG A 174 -3.93 6.08 -12.18
C ARG A 174 -4.09 7.56 -12.46
N ALA A 175 -5.27 8.12 -12.21
CA ALA A 175 -5.53 9.54 -12.44
C ALA A 175 -4.69 10.45 -11.52
N LYS A 176 -4.30 9.95 -10.35
CA LYS A 176 -3.50 10.69 -9.36
C LYS A 176 -2.03 10.31 -9.35
N ASN A 177 -1.62 9.27 -10.08
CA ASN A 177 -0.29 8.65 -9.96
C ASN A 177 0.10 8.37 -8.50
N LEU A 178 -0.86 7.97 -7.67
CA LEU A 178 -0.67 7.80 -6.23
C LEU A 178 -0.95 6.36 -5.85
N ALA A 179 -0.02 5.74 -5.14
CA ALA A 179 -0.13 4.38 -4.66
C ALA A 179 -0.13 4.35 -3.13
N TYR A 180 -0.81 3.35 -2.59
CA TYR A 180 -0.80 2.97 -1.19
C TYR A 180 -0.30 1.55 -1.03
N THR A 181 0.37 1.28 0.09
CA THR A 181 0.68 -0.08 0.54
C THR A 181 0.22 -0.26 1.98
N ILE A 182 -0.39 -1.40 2.28
CA ILE A 182 -0.86 -1.79 3.61
C ILE A 182 -0.19 -3.11 3.99
N ARG A 183 0.45 -3.18 5.14
CA ARG A 183 1.01 -4.43 5.68
C ARG A 183 1.00 -4.49 7.19
N ILE A 184 1.34 -5.64 7.73
CA ILE A 184 1.68 -5.79 9.15
C ILE A 184 3.15 -5.42 9.34
N PHE A 185 3.43 -4.61 10.36
CA PHE A 185 4.78 -4.27 10.80
C PHE A 185 4.90 -4.45 12.32
N PHE A 186 6.12 -4.64 12.81
CA PHE A 186 6.40 -4.69 14.25
C PHE A 186 7.00 -3.37 14.71
N TYR A 187 6.22 -2.57 15.42
CA TYR A 187 6.68 -1.34 16.06
C TYR A 187 6.70 -1.54 17.57
N GLN A 188 7.88 -1.40 18.18
CA GLN A 188 8.08 -1.63 19.63
C GLN A 188 7.50 -2.98 20.10
N GLU A 189 7.83 -4.06 19.37
CA GLU A 189 7.36 -5.44 19.61
C GLU A 189 5.85 -5.67 19.44
N GLN A 190 5.08 -4.64 19.08
CA GLN A 190 3.65 -4.74 18.79
C GLN A 190 3.38 -4.77 17.30
N ARG A 191 2.42 -5.60 16.89
CA ARG A 191 1.92 -5.59 15.50
C ARG A 191 1.10 -4.32 15.28
N VAL A 192 1.46 -3.58 14.24
CA VAL A 192 0.72 -2.42 13.76
C VAL A 192 0.45 -2.56 12.28
N LEU A 193 -0.61 -1.89 11.82
CA LEU A 193 -0.87 -1.70 10.42
C LEU A 193 0.03 -0.57 9.92
N ASP A 194 0.96 -0.91 9.04
CA ASP A 194 1.81 0.03 8.32
C ASP A 194 1.11 0.38 7.01
N VAL A 195 0.62 1.62 6.95
CA VAL A 195 0.03 2.21 5.75
C VAL A 195 1.02 3.24 5.23
N GLN A 196 1.41 3.12 3.96
CA GLN A 196 2.25 4.10 3.27
C GLN A 196 1.56 4.62 2.03
N ALA A 197 1.92 5.84 1.63
CA ALA A 197 1.52 6.43 0.36
C ALA A 197 2.68 7.17 -0.31
N TYR A 198 2.76 7.07 -1.63
CA TYR A 198 3.78 7.75 -2.43
C TYR A 198 3.33 7.89 -3.88
N TYR A 199 3.80 8.97 -4.50
CA TYR A 199 3.59 9.19 -5.93
C TYR A 199 4.48 8.26 -6.75
N THR A 200 3.89 7.59 -7.75
CA THR A 200 4.60 6.73 -8.70
C THR A 200 3.84 6.71 -10.02
N GLU A 201 4.58 6.61 -11.11
CA GLU A 201 3.97 6.27 -12.39
C GLU A 201 3.33 4.88 -12.30
N ILE A 202 2.11 4.76 -12.82
CA ILE A 202 1.34 3.51 -12.82
C ILE A 202 1.29 2.97 -14.24
N ASP A 203 2.26 2.13 -14.60
CA ASP A 203 2.23 1.28 -15.78
C ASP A 203 2.11 -0.19 -15.36
N ASP A 204 0.87 -0.64 -15.29
CA ASP A 204 0.52 -2.03 -14.96
C ASP A 204 -0.04 -2.79 -16.18
N GLY A 205 0.07 -2.20 -17.36
CA GLY A 205 -0.38 -2.78 -18.63
C GLY A 205 -1.90 -2.86 -18.80
N SER A 206 -2.65 -2.05 -18.05
CA SER A 206 -4.09 -1.82 -18.24
C SER A 206 -4.41 -0.52 -18.99
N ASN A 207 -3.38 0.21 -19.44
CA ASN A 207 -3.51 1.56 -20.01
C ASN A 207 -4.17 1.59 -21.40
N SER A 208 -4.37 0.43 -22.06
CA SER A 208 -5.18 0.33 -23.28
C SER A 208 -5.86 -1.04 -23.40
N VAL A 209 -7.00 -1.09 -24.10
CA VAL A 209 -7.73 -2.34 -24.40
C VAL A 209 -6.82 -3.35 -25.10
N GLN A 210 -5.94 -2.88 -26.00
CA GLN A 210 -4.98 -3.73 -26.72
C GLN A 210 -3.95 -4.37 -25.78
N GLU A 211 -3.48 -3.64 -24.77
CA GLU A 211 -2.52 -4.16 -23.77
C GLU A 211 -3.19 -5.09 -22.75
N PHE A 212 -4.42 -4.79 -22.33
CA PHE A 212 -5.23 -5.66 -21.48
C PHE A 212 -5.50 -7.01 -22.14
N MET A 213 -5.80 -7.01 -23.45
CA MET A 213 -5.98 -8.23 -24.25
C MET A 213 -4.68 -9.03 -24.41
N ASN A 214 -3.52 -8.37 -24.30
CA ASN A 214 -2.21 -9.01 -24.23
C ASN A 214 -1.86 -9.40 -22.78
N HIS A 215 -2.60 -10.37 -22.26
CA HIS A 215 -2.55 -10.83 -20.87
C HIS A 215 -1.12 -11.02 -20.30
N ARG A 216 -0.20 -11.59 -21.09
CA ARG A 216 1.20 -11.82 -20.67
C ARG A 216 1.99 -10.52 -20.49
N THR A 217 1.75 -9.51 -21.32
CA THR A 217 2.40 -8.20 -21.21
C THR A 217 1.84 -7.42 -20.02
N SER A 218 0.51 -7.42 -19.84
CA SER A 218 -0.16 -6.84 -18.68
C SER A 218 0.37 -7.43 -17.36
N GLN A 219 0.42 -8.77 -17.24
CA GLN A 219 0.97 -9.43 -16.05
C GLN A 219 2.43 -9.07 -15.75
N LYS A 220 3.28 -8.93 -16.78
CA LYS A 220 4.68 -8.53 -16.60
C LYS A 220 4.80 -7.10 -16.07
N LYS A 221 4.05 -6.16 -16.66
CA LYS A 221 4.01 -4.76 -16.22
C LYS A 221 3.48 -4.65 -14.79
N ARG A 222 2.40 -5.36 -14.47
CA ARG A 222 1.86 -5.48 -13.11
C ARG A 222 2.89 -5.99 -12.11
N ALA A 223 3.62 -7.05 -12.44
CA ALA A 223 4.67 -7.58 -11.59
C ALA A 223 5.84 -6.60 -11.42
N ALA A 224 6.20 -5.85 -12.47
CA ALA A 224 7.23 -4.81 -12.39
C ALA A 224 6.79 -3.64 -11.50
N PHE A 225 5.53 -3.22 -11.61
CA PHE A 225 4.94 -2.20 -10.74
C PHE A 225 4.99 -2.62 -9.27
N LEU A 226 4.55 -3.84 -8.93
CA LEU A 226 4.61 -4.34 -7.55
C LEU A 226 6.05 -4.40 -6.99
N ARG A 227 7.04 -4.75 -7.83
CA ARG A 227 8.46 -4.70 -7.42
C ARG A 227 8.95 -3.28 -7.18
N ARG A 228 8.47 -2.30 -7.94
CA ARG A 228 8.78 -0.87 -7.70
C ARG A 228 8.18 -0.42 -6.36
N LEU A 229 6.95 -0.82 -6.05
CA LEU A 229 6.32 -0.56 -4.76
C LEU A 229 7.11 -1.16 -3.59
N ASP A 230 7.59 -2.39 -3.73
CA ASP A 230 8.49 -3.02 -2.73
C ASP A 230 9.77 -2.20 -2.54
N ALA A 231 10.42 -1.79 -3.63
CA ALA A 231 11.66 -1.02 -3.57
C ALA A 231 11.46 0.34 -2.89
N LEU A 232 10.32 1.01 -3.13
CA LEU A 232 9.96 2.27 -2.47
C LEU A 232 9.72 2.05 -0.97
N SER A 233 8.92 1.04 -0.61
CA SER A 233 8.65 0.65 0.79
C SER A 233 9.92 0.29 1.58
N GLN A 234 10.91 -0.34 0.94
CA GLN A 234 12.17 -0.73 1.60
C GLN A 234 13.12 0.45 1.83
N ARG A 235 13.17 1.41 0.91
CA ARG A 235 14.03 2.62 1.05
C ARG A 235 13.61 3.50 2.23
N THR A 236 12.38 3.35 2.65
CA THR A 236 11.75 4.06 3.76
C THR A 236 12.17 3.50 5.13
N ILE A 237 12.50 2.22 5.27
CA ILE A 237 12.64 1.58 6.62
C ILE A 237 14.06 1.09 6.95
N ARG A 238 15.00 1.19 6.01
CA ARG A 238 16.42 0.98 6.33
C ARG A 238 16.97 2.07 7.23
#